data_AF-A0A830CDN4-F1
#
_entry.id   AF-A0A830CDN4-F1
#
_cell.length_a   1.000
_cell.length_b   1.000
_cell.length_c   1.000
_cell.angle_alpha   90.00
_cell.angle_beta   90.00
_cell.angle_gamma   90.00
#
_symmetry.space_group_name_H-M   'P 1'
#
loop_
_entity.id
_entity.type
_entity.pdbx_description
1 polymer ?
#
loop_
_entity_poly.entity_id
_entity_poly.type
_entity_poly.pdbx_seq_one_letter_code
_entity_poly.pdbx_strand_id
1 'polypeptide(L)'
;MAPEVRFDEFRVGSQFFVLNRKHALVVVRDTKLWRKFKLPCLNVESCYPEEHYFPTMLSMQDPNGCSHYTLTRVNWTDSVNGHPHTYGPREVSAGLIRTLRESNSSYSYMFARKFSPDCLGRLMQIADSVIFKD
;
A
#
# COMPACT_ATOMS: atom_id res chain seq x y z
N MET A 1 -27.38 -10.66 14.99
CA MET A 1 -27.02 -11.02 13.60
C MET A 1 -25.51 -11.24 13.56
N ALA A 2 -25.01 -12.32 12.96
CA ALA A 2 -23.57 -12.56 12.84
C ALA A 2 -22.92 -11.55 11.87
N PRO A 3 -21.64 -11.19 12.03
CA PRO A 3 -20.98 -10.23 11.14
C PRO A 3 -20.79 -10.84 9.74
N GLU A 4 -20.95 -10.02 8.68
CA GLU A 4 -20.74 -10.44 7.29
C GLU A 4 -19.33 -10.96 6.99
N VAL A 5 -18.33 -10.56 7.78
CA VAL A 5 -16.95 -11.03 7.73
C VAL A 5 -16.61 -11.51 9.13
N ARG A 6 -16.08 -12.74 9.26
CA ARG A 6 -15.61 -13.22 10.56
C ARG A 6 -14.33 -12.49 10.96
N PHE A 7 -14.10 -12.36 12.26
CA PHE A 7 -12.93 -11.64 12.77
C PHE A 7 -11.61 -12.23 12.24
N ASP A 8 -11.51 -13.56 12.13
CA ASP A 8 -10.34 -14.29 11.62
C ASP A 8 -10.14 -14.19 10.10
N GLU A 9 -11.14 -13.69 9.36
CA GLU A 9 -11.06 -13.40 7.92
C GLU A 9 -10.81 -11.92 7.65
N PHE A 10 -11.00 -11.06 8.65
CA PHE A 10 -10.74 -9.63 8.52
C PHE A 10 -9.23 -9.38 8.33
N ARG A 11 -8.89 -8.52 7.38
CA ARG A 11 -7.49 -8.21 7.05
C ARG A 11 -7.24 -6.72 7.13
N VAL A 12 -6.00 -6.40 7.44
CA VAL A 12 -5.41 -5.08 7.28
C VAL A 12 -4.27 -5.19 6.28
N GLY A 13 -4.09 -4.17 5.46
CA GLY A 13 -3.05 -4.10 4.45
C GLY A 13 -2.69 -2.67 4.10
N SER A 14 -1.89 -2.51 3.04
CA SER A 14 -1.48 -1.19 2.59
C SER A 14 -2.60 -0.44 1.88
N GLN A 15 -2.69 0.88 2.10
CA GLN A 15 -3.47 1.80 1.27
C GLN A 15 -3.04 1.79 -0.21
N PHE A 16 -1.79 1.37 -0.47
CA PHE A 16 -1.20 1.33 -1.81
C PHE A 16 -1.18 -0.11 -2.28
N PHE A 17 -2.00 -0.40 -3.28
CA PHE A 17 -2.17 -1.72 -3.85
C PHE A 17 -2.17 -1.65 -5.38
N VAL A 18 -1.97 -2.80 -6.01
CA VAL A 18 -2.03 -2.96 -7.45
C VAL A 18 -3.03 -4.07 -7.76
N LEU A 19 -3.97 -3.79 -8.65
CA LEU A 19 -4.94 -4.77 -9.13
C LEU A 19 -4.67 -5.06 -10.60
N ASN A 20 -4.71 -6.34 -10.95
CA ASN A 20 -4.88 -6.70 -12.35
C ASN A 20 -6.35 -6.49 -12.77
N ARG A 21 -6.62 -6.59 -14.07
CA ARG A 21 -7.97 -6.40 -14.62
C ARG A 21 -9.01 -7.35 -14.02
N LYS A 22 -8.64 -8.62 -13.76
CA LYS A 22 -9.55 -9.63 -13.19
C LYS A 22 -10.00 -9.21 -11.78
N HIS A 23 -9.06 -8.83 -10.91
CA HIS A 23 -9.37 -8.39 -9.54
C HIS A 23 -10.11 -7.05 -9.51
N ALA A 24 -9.80 -6.12 -10.42
CA ALA A 24 -10.56 -4.87 -10.54
C ALA A 24 -12.04 -5.13 -10.87
N LEU A 25 -12.35 -6.09 -11.73
CA LEU A 25 -13.73 -6.49 -12.03
C LEU A 25 -14.43 -7.13 -10.81
N VAL A 26 -13.70 -7.87 -9.98
CA VAL A 26 -14.25 -8.42 -8.72
C VAL A 26 -14.62 -7.29 -7.76
N VAL A 27 -13.74 -6.30 -7.58
CA VAL A 27 -14.01 -5.11 -6.75
C VAL A 27 -15.27 -4.39 -7.21
N VAL A 28 -15.35 -4.03 -8.49
CA VAL A 28 -16.47 -3.23 -9.02
C VAL A 28 -17.81 -3.97 -8.92
N ARG A 29 -17.79 -5.31 -8.91
CA ARG A 29 -18.99 -6.15 -8.75
C ARG A 29 -19.39 -6.36 -7.29
N ASP A 30 -18.51 -6.12 -6.33
CA ASP A 30 -18.84 -6.34 -4.93
C ASP A 30 -19.85 -5.29 -4.44
N THR A 31 -21.00 -5.79 -4.00
CA THR A 31 -22.05 -5.00 -3.37
C THR A 31 -22.24 -5.39 -1.90
N LYS A 32 -21.77 -6.58 -1.50
CA LYS A 32 -22.05 -7.15 -0.18
C LYS A 32 -21.17 -6.53 0.90
N LEU A 33 -19.86 -6.41 0.65
CA LEU A 33 -18.95 -5.77 1.60
C LEU A 33 -18.91 -4.26 1.35
N TRP A 34 -18.89 -3.83 0.09
CA TRP A 34 -18.88 -2.40 -0.25
C TRP A 34 -20.03 -1.61 0.38
N ARG A 35 -21.25 -2.17 0.48
CA ARG A 35 -22.39 -1.48 1.13
C ARG A 35 -22.13 -1.09 2.58
N LYS A 36 -21.17 -1.74 3.26
CA LYS A 36 -20.74 -1.45 4.63
C LYS A 36 -19.53 -0.52 4.66
N PHE A 37 -18.52 -0.82 3.86
CA PHE A 37 -17.28 -0.03 3.83
C PHE A 37 -17.48 1.39 3.27
N LYS A 38 -18.55 1.63 2.50
CA LYS A 38 -18.91 2.98 2.04
C LYS A 38 -19.63 3.84 3.08
N LEU A 39 -20.03 3.26 4.22
CA LEU A 39 -20.74 4.01 5.26
C LEU A 39 -19.76 4.91 6.00
N PRO A 40 -20.23 6.05 6.53
CA PRO A 40 -19.40 6.90 7.37
C PRO A 40 -18.80 6.13 8.55
N CYS A 41 -17.54 6.45 8.84
CA CYS A 41 -16.84 5.92 10.00
C CYS A 41 -17.52 6.37 11.30
N LEU A 42 -17.70 5.42 12.23
CA LEU A 42 -18.19 5.74 13.58
C LEU A 42 -17.12 6.45 14.42
N ASN A 43 -15.86 6.05 14.26
CA ASN A 43 -14.69 6.70 14.84
C ASN A 43 -13.67 6.96 13.73
N VAL A 44 -13.52 8.23 13.36
CA VAL A 44 -12.64 8.66 12.26
C VAL A 44 -11.16 8.40 12.54
N GLU A 45 -10.74 8.33 13.82
CA GLU A 45 -9.34 8.11 14.21
C GLU A 45 -8.88 6.66 14.03
N SER A 46 -9.81 5.72 13.83
CA SER A 46 -9.54 4.27 13.77
C SER A 46 -10.19 3.58 12.57
N CYS A 47 -10.71 4.36 11.62
CA CYS A 47 -11.47 3.84 10.49
C CYS A 47 -10.75 4.16 9.17
N TYR A 48 -10.04 3.15 8.68
CA TYR A 48 -9.24 3.19 7.45
C TYR A 48 -9.82 2.19 6.44
N PRO A 49 -11.02 2.44 5.86
CA PRO A 49 -11.68 1.48 4.99
C PRO A 49 -10.81 1.07 3.80
N GLU A 50 -9.94 1.95 3.30
CA GLU A 50 -8.99 1.68 2.24
C GLU A 50 -7.87 0.70 2.64
N GLU A 51 -7.53 0.60 3.92
CA GLU A 51 -6.56 -0.38 4.46
C GLU A 51 -7.19 -1.74 4.76
N HIS A 52 -8.52 -1.81 4.82
CA HIS A 52 -9.25 -3.02 5.23
C HIS A 52 -10.09 -3.65 4.12
N TYR A 53 -10.74 -2.84 3.28
CA TYR A 53 -11.71 -3.32 2.30
C TYR A 53 -11.08 -4.26 1.27
N PHE A 54 -10.08 -3.80 0.53
CA PHE A 54 -9.44 -4.60 -0.51
C PHE A 54 -8.74 -5.84 0.05
N PRO A 55 -7.93 -5.76 1.13
CA PRO A 55 -7.27 -6.94 1.68
C PRO A 55 -8.28 -7.96 2.21
N THR A 56 -9.35 -7.52 2.87
CA THR A 56 -10.38 -8.44 3.38
C THR A 56 -11.14 -9.09 2.24
N MET A 57 -11.69 -8.28 1.32
CA MET A 57 -12.53 -8.79 0.24
C MET A 57 -11.75 -9.72 -0.70
N LEU A 58 -10.56 -9.31 -1.15
CA LEU A 58 -9.80 -10.09 -2.12
C LEU A 58 -9.19 -11.36 -1.53
N SER A 59 -8.76 -11.35 -0.26
CA SER A 59 -8.25 -12.57 0.40
C SER A 59 -9.33 -13.64 0.59
N MET A 60 -10.59 -13.24 0.75
CA MET A 60 -11.73 -14.16 0.79
C MET A 60 -12.17 -14.63 -0.61
N GLN A 61 -12.12 -13.75 -1.62
CA GLN A 61 -12.62 -14.05 -2.97
C GLN A 61 -11.63 -14.83 -3.84
N ASP A 62 -10.32 -14.54 -3.75
CA ASP A 62 -9.28 -15.17 -4.57
C ASP A 62 -7.97 -15.36 -3.77
N PRO A 63 -7.98 -16.25 -2.74
CA PRO A 63 -6.85 -16.40 -1.81
C PRO A 63 -5.54 -16.80 -2.50
N ASN A 64 -5.62 -17.59 -3.57
CA ASN A 64 -4.47 -18.07 -4.33
C ASN A 64 -4.09 -17.15 -5.51
N GLY A 65 -4.98 -16.25 -5.92
CA GLY A 65 -4.71 -15.26 -6.97
C GLY A 65 -4.13 -13.95 -6.41
N CYS A 66 -4.12 -13.76 -5.09
CA CYS A 66 -3.51 -12.61 -4.44
C CYS A 66 -2.09 -12.94 -3.99
N SER A 67 -1.14 -12.03 -4.24
CA SER A 67 0.24 -12.15 -3.75
C SER A 67 0.36 -11.90 -2.24
N HIS A 68 -0.66 -11.29 -1.62
CA HIS A 68 -0.64 -10.78 -0.25
C HIS A 68 0.57 -9.84 0.02
N TYR A 69 1.08 -9.20 -1.04
CA TYR A 69 2.27 -8.38 -1.03
C TYR A 69 2.03 -7.08 -1.82
N THR A 70 2.48 -5.95 -1.28
CA THR A 70 2.42 -4.64 -1.96
C THR A 70 3.74 -4.32 -2.65
N LEU A 71 3.66 -3.67 -3.82
CA LEU A 71 4.82 -3.18 -4.55
C LEU A 71 5.33 -1.82 -4.05
N THR A 72 4.74 -1.28 -2.97
CA THR A 72 5.14 0.01 -2.37
C THR A 72 5.94 -0.19 -1.09
N ARG A 73 7.21 0.22 -1.09
CA ARG A 73 8.05 0.28 0.11
C ARG A 73 7.59 1.42 1.00
N VAL A 74 7.38 1.12 2.27
CA VAL A 74 7.12 2.12 3.31
C VAL A 74 8.11 1.91 4.44
N ASN A 75 8.77 2.98 4.87
CA ASN A 75 9.62 2.95 6.05
C ASN A 75 8.81 3.35 7.28
N TRP A 76 8.53 2.38 8.15
CA TRP A 76 7.78 2.59 9.39
C TRP A 76 8.67 2.84 10.62
N THR A 77 10.01 2.89 10.44
CA THR A 77 10.92 3.34 11.50
C THR A 77 10.55 4.77 11.91
N ASP A 78 10.58 5.04 13.21
CA ASP A 78 10.22 6.36 13.80
C ASP A 78 8.83 6.88 13.41
N SER A 79 7.88 5.96 13.17
CA SER A 79 6.49 6.32 12.88
C SER A 79 5.87 7.16 14.00
N VAL A 80 5.28 8.31 13.63
CA VAL A 80 4.58 9.22 14.55
C VAL A 80 3.13 9.38 14.09
N ASN A 81 2.17 9.14 14.99
CA ASN A 81 0.73 9.29 14.71
C ASN A 81 0.25 8.54 13.46
N GLY A 82 0.76 7.31 13.25
CA GLY A 82 0.42 6.51 12.07
C GLY A 82 1.01 7.00 10.75
N HIS A 83 1.94 7.96 10.78
CA HIS A 83 2.67 8.40 9.60
C HIS A 83 4.04 7.73 9.50
N PRO A 84 4.38 7.15 8.33
CA PRO A 84 5.70 6.59 8.10
C PRO A 84 6.77 7.67 8.00
N HIS A 85 8.04 7.26 8.09
CA HIS A 85 9.20 8.12 7.88
C HIS A 85 9.09 8.91 6.59
N THR A 86 9.42 10.21 6.67
CA THR A 86 9.45 11.10 5.52
C THR A 86 10.90 11.43 5.18
N TYR A 87 11.40 10.84 4.10
CA TYR A 87 12.71 11.14 3.54
C TYR A 87 12.80 12.60 3.11
N GLY A 88 13.83 13.28 3.58
CA GLY A 88 14.19 14.64 3.15
C GLY A 88 15.21 14.65 2.01
N PRO A 89 15.49 15.81 1.38
CA PRO A 89 16.41 15.90 0.24
C PRO A 89 17.84 15.47 0.54
N ARG A 90 18.25 15.54 1.83
CA ARG A 90 19.59 15.12 2.28
C ARG A 90 19.76 13.59 2.27
N GLU A 91 18.66 12.85 2.38
CA GLU A 91 18.67 11.38 2.36
C GLU A 91 18.61 10.83 0.93
N VAL A 92 18.05 11.60 -0.01
CA VAL A 92 17.92 11.21 -1.42
C VAL A 92 19.30 10.98 -2.03
N SER A 93 19.58 9.72 -2.32
CA SER A 93 20.84 9.25 -2.87
C SER A 93 20.63 7.99 -3.72
N ALA A 94 21.60 7.67 -4.57
CA ALA A 94 21.55 6.43 -5.34
C ALA A 94 21.54 5.18 -4.44
N GLY A 95 22.23 5.24 -3.30
CA GLY A 95 22.21 4.18 -2.29
C GLY A 95 20.81 3.96 -1.73
N LEU A 96 20.14 5.04 -1.29
CA LEU A 96 18.77 4.98 -0.80
C LEU A 96 17.82 4.34 -1.82
N ILE A 97 17.85 4.78 -3.08
CA ILE A 97 16.96 4.23 -4.13
C ILE A 97 17.16 2.73 -4.32
N ARG A 98 18.42 2.23 -4.30
CA ARG A 98 18.70 0.79 -4.41
C ARG A 98 18.15 0.03 -3.21
N THR A 99 18.39 0.51 -1.99
CA THR A 99 17.84 -0.10 -0.77
C THR A 99 16.32 -0.14 -0.77
N LEU A 100 15.66 0.91 -1.27
CA LEU A 100 14.19 0.96 -1.32
C LEU A 100 13.58 -0.08 -2.27
N ARG A 101 14.32 -0.57 -3.26
CA ARG A 101 13.87 -1.64 -4.18
C ARG A 101 13.92 -3.02 -3.53
N GLU A 102 14.77 -3.22 -2.53
CA GLU A 102 14.97 -4.51 -1.89
C GLU A 102 13.73 -4.95 -1.11
N SER A 103 13.34 -6.21 -1.29
CA SER A 103 12.23 -6.83 -0.59
C SER A 103 12.55 -8.25 -0.14
N ASN A 104 11.72 -8.77 0.78
CA ASN A 104 11.77 -10.15 1.23
C ASN A 104 10.84 -11.07 0.40
N SER A 105 10.28 -10.56 -0.69
CA SER A 105 9.41 -11.30 -1.60
C SER A 105 10.18 -11.68 -2.87
N SER A 106 9.58 -12.51 -3.72
CA SER A 106 10.11 -12.76 -5.07
C SER A 106 10.09 -11.51 -5.99
N TYR A 107 9.47 -10.42 -5.54
CA TYR A 107 9.31 -9.18 -6.31
C TYR A 107 10.01 -8.01 -5.62
N SER A 108 10.79 -7.21 -6.34
CA SER A 108 11.26 -5.92 -5.84
C SER A 108 10.11 -4.95 -5.60
N TYR A 109 10.31 -3.98 -4.71
CA TYR A 109 9.41 -2.83 -4.64
C TYR A 109 9.58 -1.96 -5.89
N MET A 110 8.47 -1.49 -6.43
CA MET A 110 8.44 -0.60 -7.61
C MET A 110 8.16 0.86 -7.22
N PHE A 111 7.53 1.06 -6.06
CA PHE A 111 7.20 2.38 -5.52
C PHE A 111 7.77 2.53 -4.12
N ALA A 112 7.97 3.76 -3.66
CA ALA A 112 8.36 4.05 -2.29
C ALA A 112 7.69 5.33 -1.78
N ARG A 113 7.41 5.35 -0.48
CA ARG A 113 6.97 6.55 0.25
C ARG A 113 7.56 6.56 1.67
N LYS A 114 7.70 7.71 2.33
CA LYS A 114 7.23 9.05 1.94
C LYS A 114 8.43 9.96 1.68
N PHE A 115 8.33 10.80 0.65
CA PHE A 115 9.34 11.84 0.37
C PHE A 115 8.70 13.20 0.62
N SER A 116 9.47 14.13 1.19
CA SER A 116 9.04 15.52 1.30
C SER A 116 9.02 16.21 -0.07
N PRO A 117 8.18 17.24 -0.31
CA PRO A 117 8.04 17.86 -1.63
C PRO A 117 9.34 18.43 -2.21
N ASP A 118 10.23 18.93 -1.35
CA ASP A 118 11.56 19.44 -1.70
C ASP A 118 12.53 18.36 -2.19
N CYS A 119 12.19 17.07 -2.07
CA CYS A 119 12.95 15.98 -2.69
C CYS A 119 12.89 15.98 -4.21
N LEU A 120 11.89 16.63 -4.83
CA LEU A 120 11.65 16.56 -6.28
C LEU A 120 12.91 16.87 -7.10
N GLY A 121 13.60 17.97 -6.79
CA GLY A 121 14.80 18.36 -7.52
C GLY A 121 15.91 17.31 -7.47
N ARG A 122 16.14 16.71 -6.29
CA ARG A 122 17.15 15.65 -6.10
C ARG A 122 16.76 14.35 -6.79
N LEU A 123 15.48 13.97 -6.74
CA LEU A 123 14.97 12.79 -7.42
C LEU A 123 15.10 12.93 -8.95
N MET A 124 14.76 14.09 -9.50
CA MET A 124 14.90 14.37 -10.94
C MET A 124 16.37 14.34 -11.39
N GLN A 125 17.31 14.84 -10.57
CA GLN A 125 18.74 14.80 -10.90
C GLN A 125 19.31 13.39 -11.04
N ILE A 126 18.74 12.41 -10.33
CA ILE A 126 19.19 11.01 -10.38
C ILE A 126 18.24 10.10 -11.19
N ALA A 127 17.22 10.68 -11.84
CA ALA A 127 16.18 9.92 -12.50
C ALA A 127 16.75 8.99 -13.58
N ASP A 128 17.45 9.56 -14.57
CA ASP A 128 17.98 8.80 -15.70
C ASP A 128 19.15 7.89 -15.33
N SER A 129 19.98 8.32 -14.36
CA SER A 129 21.19 7.59 -13.98
C SER A 129 20.96 6.47 -12.96
N VAL A 130 19.84 6.51 -12.22
CA VAL A 130 19.54 5.57 -11.12
C VAL A 130 18.11 5.07 -11.11
N ILE A 131 17.09 5.94 -11.21
CA ILE A 131 15.69 5.53 -11.04
C ILE A 131 15.18 4.76 -12.26
N PHE A 132 15.53 5.19 -13.47
CA PHE A 132 15.13 4.55 -14.72
C PHE A 132 16.19 3.60 -15.27
N LYS A 133 17.25 3.37 -14.50
CA LYS A 133 18.29 2.43 -14.86
C LYS A 133 18.04 1.11 -14.14
N ASP A 134 17.71 0.08 -14.92
CA ASP A 134 17.57 -1.29 -14.44
C ASP A 134 18.93 -1.94 -14.14
#